data_AF-A0A0D7AG93-F1
#
_entry.id   AF-A0A0D7AG93-F1
#
_cell.length_a   1.000
_cell.length_b   1.000
_cell.length_c   1.000
_cell.angle_alpha   90.00
_cell.angle_beta   90.00
_cell.angle_gamma   90.00
#
_symmetry.space_group_name_H-M   'P 1'
#
loop_
_entity.id
_entity.type
_entity.pdbx_description
1 polymer ?
#
loop_
_entity_poly.entity_id
_entity_poly.type
_entity_poly.pdbx_seq_one_letter_code
_entity_poly.pdbx_strand_id
1 'polypeptide(L)'
;ASRGRARKSSDAVARKVSTSSPNLARKEGKEANAMPPPPQPDGILEPEVDALSTCLKNAAVKTGQIYRFYADAHKLNIQTHAPRPPQSLVASLGREVEKYDQLCDAIETQLLRAIAVLQRDLTREEERIARETAASPAVSPLPARVPLPARSPPTDTSALPNLTTPTASPVVAPLPLKGRRGSTISIS
;
A
#
# COMPACT_ATOMS: atom_id res chain seq x y z
N ALA A 1 14.20 -0.22 70.64
CA ALA A 1 13.56 0.66 69.63
C ALA A 1 14.63 1.54 68.99
N SER A 2 14.76 1.53 67.66
CA SER A 2 15.79 2.28 66.94
C SER A 2 15.23 3.58 66.36
N ARG A 3 15.76 4.72 66.81
CA ARG A 3 15.69 6.04 66.17
C ARG A 3 17.14 6.48 65.98
N GLY A 4 17.59 7.03 64.88
CA GLY A 4 16.91 7.50 63.68
C GLY A 4 17.87 8.50 63.03
N ARG A 5 18.73 8.03 62.11
CA ARG A 5 19.89 8.81 61.65
C ARG A 5 19.57 9.48 60.31
N ALA A 6 19.15 10.73 60.36
CA ALA A 6 18.93 11.55 59.18
C ALA A 6 20.24 11.71 58.38
N ARG A 7 20.16 11.55 57.05
CA ARG A 7 21.18 12.01 56.11
C ARG A 7 20.64 13.20 55.36
N LYS A 8 21.24 14.36 55.58
CA LYS A 8 20.91 15.63 54.91
C LYS A 8 21.76 15.76 53.64
N SER A 9 21.15 16.37 52.64
CA SER A 9 21.68 16.76 51.33
C SER A 9 23.08 17.39 51.32
N SER A 10 23.91 16.99 50.34
CA SER A 10 24.69 17.90 49.47
C SER A 10 25.47 17.08 48.43
N ASP A 11 25.17 17.25 47.13
CA ASP A 11 26.09 17.96 46.24
C ASP A 11 25.51 18.07 44.82
N ALA A 12 25.48 19.30 44.31
CA ALA A 12 25.15 19.62 42.93
C ALA A 12 26.27 20.53 42.41
N VAL A 13 27.06 20.02 41.46
CA VAL A 13 28.21 20.77 40.93
C VAL A 13 28.22 20.78 39.39
N ALA A 14 27.99 21.99 38.86
CA ALA A 14 28.48 22.53 37.59
C ALA A 14 28.27 21.74 36.28
N ARG A 15 27.15 22.01 35.59
CA ARG A 15 27.21 22.15 34.12
C ARG A 15 27.81 23.52 33.77
N LYS A 16 28.97 23.50 33.12
CA LYS A 16 29.75 24.69 32.76
C LYS A 16 29.15 25.36 31.51
N VAL A 17 28.71 26.61 31.63
CA VAL A 17 28.34 27.49 30.50
C VAL A 17 29.47 28.51 30.31
N SER A 18 30.06 28.55 29.12
CA SER A 18 30.99 29.60 28.65
C SER A 18 30.98 29.56 27.11
N THR A 19 30.17 30.37 26.43
CA THR A 19 30.43 31.77 25.99
C THR A 19 31.45 31.90 24.85
N SER A 20 30.89 32.11 23.64
CA SER A 20 31.32 33.08 22.61
C SER A 20 32.79 33.19 22.18
N SER A 21 33.00 33.07 20.87
CA SER A 21 33.75 34.10 20.12
C SER A 21 33.11 34.29 18.74
N PRO A 22 32.86 35.53 18.30
CA PRO A 22 32.34 35.82 16.97
C PRO A 22 33.50 35.98 15.97
N ASN A 23 33.25 35.76 14.68
CA ASN A 23 33.99 36.53 13.66
C ASN A 23 33.14 36.78 12.41
N LEU A 24 33.25 37.99 11.88
CA LEU A 24 32.39 38.53 10.82
C LEU A 24 33.02 38.32 9.43
N ALA A 25 32.24 37.78 8.49
CA ALA A 25 32.57 37.81 7.06
C ALA A 25 31.33 37.86 6.16
N ARG A 26 30.52 38.92 6.36
CA ARG A 26 29.82 39.71 5.33
C ARG A 26 29.56 39.03 3.95
N LYS A 27 28.27 38.78 3.64
CA LYS A 27 27.67 39.28 2.40
C LYS A 27 26.15 39.47 2.50
N GLU A 28 25.64 40.43 1.75
CA GLU A 28 24.25 40.90 1.86
C GLU A 28 23.20 39.96 1.22
N GLY A 29 21.95 40.10 1.66
CA GLY A 29 20.85 40.32 0.70
C GLY A 29 20.05 39.11 0.24
N LYS A 30 19.24 38.53 1.14
CA LYS A 30 17.78 38.37 0.95
C LYS A 30 17.14 37.65 2.14
N GLU A 31 16.50 38.41 3.02
CA GLU A 31 15.31 37.91 3.73
C GLU A 31 14.16 37.83 2.73
N ALA A 32 14.22 36.83 1.84
CA ALA A 32 13.02 36.35 1.20
C ALA A 32 12.28 35.50 2.23
N ASN A 33 10.97 35.72 2.37
CA ASN A 33 10.05 34.79 3.05
C ASN A 33 9.95 33.49 2.23
N ALA A 34 11.05 32.76 2.15
CA ALA A 34 11.15 31.48 1.49
C ALA A 34 10.56 30.43 2.42
N MET A 35 9.25 30.19 2.28
CA MET A 35 8.67 28.94 2.76
C MET A 35 9.50 27.77 2.19
N PRO A 36 9.69 26.69 2.96
CA PRO A 36 10.33 25.50 2.41
C PRO A 36 9.57 25.08 1.15
N PRO A 37 10.27 24.66 0.07
CA PRO A 37 9.60 24.19 -1.13
C PRO A 37 8.62 23.07 -0.75
N PRO A 38 7.44 23.00 -1.38
CA PRO A 38 6.47 21.96 -1.07
C PRO A 38 7.14 20.58 -1.23
N PRO A 39 6.93 19.64 -0.29
CA PRO A 39 7.48 18.31 -0.41
C PRO A 39 7.05 17.71 -1.75
N GLN A 40 7.98 17.08 -2.45
CA GLN A 40 7.66 16.37 -3.68
C GLN A 40 6.75 15.18 -3.33
N PRO A 41 5.80 14.81 -4.19
CA PRO A 41 4.96 13.65 -3.93
C PRO A 41 5.82 12.39 -4.01
N ASP A 42 6.02 11.74 -2.86
CA ASP A 42 6.58 10.39 -2.79
C ASP A 42 5.70 9.42 -3.60
N GLY A 43 6.26 8.31 -4.05
CA GLY A 43 5.55 7.30 -4.83
C GLY A 43 4.33 6.77 -4.07
N ILE A 44 3.27 6.43 -4.81
CA ILE A 44 1.92 6.13 -4.26
C ILE A 44 1.92 5.10 -3.11
N LEU A 45 2.90 4.18 -3.06
CA LEU A 45 3.02 3.16 -2.01
C LEU A 45 4.39 3.16 -1.29
N GLU A 46 5.25 4.15 -1.56
CA GLU A 46 6.59 4.21 -0.96
C GLU A 46 6.56 4.33 0.58
N PRO A 47 5.77 5.24 1.21
CA PRO A 47 5.76 5.34 2.66
C PRO A 47 5.17 4.10 3.35
N GLU A 48 4.18 3.44 2.73
CA GLU A 48 3.60 2.19 3.24
C GLU A 48 4.60 1.03 3.18
N VAL A 49 5.35 0.90 2.08
CA VAL A 49 6.39 -0.14 1.92
C VAL A 49 7.55 0.07 2.88
N ASP A 50 7.99 1.31 3.08
CA ASP A 50 9.05 1.63 4.07
C ASP A 50 8.59 1.40 5.52
N ALA A 51 7.34 1.76 5.83
CA ALA A 51 6.72 1.44 7.12
C ALA A 51 6.61 -0.07 7.35
N LEU A 52 6.21 -0.84 6.33
CA LEU A 52 6.10 -2.30 6.39
C LEU A 52 7.49 -2.95 6.58
N SER A 53 8.51 -2.47 5.88
CA SER A 53 9.90 -2.92 6.09
C SER A 53 10.38 -2.65 7.52
N THR A 54 10.02 -1.49 8.08
CA THR A 54 10.39 -1.07 9.44
C THR A 54 9.66 -1.91 10.49
N CYS A 55 8.37 -2.17 10.27
CA CYS A 55 7.55 -3.01 11.12
C CYS A 55 8.08 -4.44 11.21
N LEU A 56 8.44 -5.03 10.06
CA LEU A 56 9.02 -6.37 9.99
C LEU A 56 10.40 -6.46 10.67
N LYS A 57 11.27 -5.46 10.48
CA LYS A 57 12.56 -5.36 11.21
C LYS A 57 12.33 -5.31 12.73
N ASN A 58 11.37 -4.52 13.21
CA ASN A 58 11.04 -4.43 14.63
C ASN A 58 10.47 -5.73 15.20
N ALA A 59 9.59 -6.40 14.45
CA ALA A 59 9.04 -7.71 14.82
C ALA A 59 10.14 -8.77 14.92
N ALA A 60 11.07 -8.82 13.96
CA ALA A 60 12.22 -9.72 13.97
C ALA A 60 13.13 -9.47 15.19
N VAL A 61 13.44 -8.21 15.52
CA VAL A 61 14.24 -7.86 16.71
C VAL A 61 13.56 -8.30 18.00
N LYS A 62 12.26 -8.01 18.17
CA LYS A 62 11.47 -8.42 19.34
C LYS A 62 11.37 -9.93 19.48
N THR A 63 11.24 -10.63 18.36
CA THR A 63 11.25 -12.10 18.30
C THR A 63 12.61 -12.66 18.74
N GLY A 64 13.72 -12.09 18.25
CA GLY A 64 15.08 -12.43 18.70
C GLY A 64 15.30 -12.18 20.19
N GLN A 65 14.71 -11.12 20.77
CA GLN A 65 14.74 -10.87 22.21
C GLN A 65 13.97 -11.95 23.02
N ILE A 66 12.85 -12.47 22.50
CA ILE A 66 12.11 -13.59 23.12
C ILE A 66 12.95 -14.87 23.08
N TYR A 67 13.55 -15.21 21.93
CA TYR A 67 14.45 -16.36 21.83
C TYR A 67 15.67 -16.24 22.72
N ARG A 68 16.25 -15.03 22.84
CA ARG A 68 17.34 -14.75 23.78
C ARG A 68 16.92 -14.99 25.23
N PHE A 69 15.74 -14.54 25.63
CA PHE A 69 15.21 -14.81 26.98
C PHE A 69 15.17 -16.32 27.26
N TYR A 70 14.64 -17.14 26.34
CA TYR A 70 14.61 -18.59 26.52
C TYR A 70 16.01 -19.22 26.55
N ALA A 71 16.92 -18.77 25.67
CA ALA A 71 18.30 -19.24 25.66
C ALA A 71 19.04 -18.91 26.96
N ASP A 72 18.85 -17.70 27.50
CA ASP A 72 19.49 -17.26 28.74
C ASP A 72 18.83 -17.93 29.97
N ALA A 73 17.50 -18.13 29.98
CA ALA A 73 16.81 -18.92 31.00
C ALA A 73 17.24 -20.39 31.03
N HIS A 74 17.54 -20.98 29.87
CA HIS A 74 18.11 -22.32 29.76
C HIS A 74 19.56 -22.37 30.25
N LYS A 75 20.42 -21.43 29.85
CA LYS A 75 21.84 -21.39 30.31
C LYS A 75 21.95 -21.23 31.83
N LEU A 76 21.04 -20.47 32.44
CA LEU A 76 21.01 -20.22 33.88
C LEU A 76 20.22 -21.29 34.67
N ASN A 77 19.63 -22.29 34.00
CA ASN A 77 18.75 -23.30 34.61
C ASN A 77 17.57 -22.74 35.42
N ILE A 78 17.11 -21.52 35.11
CA ILE A 78 16.01 -20.84 35.82
C ILE A 78 14.63 -21.05 35.16
N GLN A 79 14.50 -21.98 34.22
CA GLN A 79 13.25 -22.19 33.46
C GLN A 79 12.02 -22.48 34.36
N THR A 80 12.22 -23.13 35.51
CA THR A 80 11.19 -23.35 36.53
C THR A 80 10.70 -22.08 37.22
N HIS A 81 11.56 -21.07 37.36
CA HIS A 81 11.26 -19.79 38.02
C HIS A 81 10.83 -18.69 37.04
N ALA A 82 11.34 -18.74 35.80
CA ALA A 82 11.05 -17.80 34.72
C ALA A 82 10.59 -18.54 33.44
N PRO A 83 9.45 -19.26 33.45
CA PRO A 83 9.00 -20.09 32.33
C PRO A 83 8.46 -19.31 31.13
N ARG A 84 8.25 -17.99 31.26
CA ARG A 84 7.66 -17.14 30.22
C ARG A 84 8.44 -15.83 30.08
N PRO A 85 8.63 -15.32 28.85
CA PRO A 85 9.27 -14.03 28.60
C PRO A 85 8.44 -12.88 29.20
N PRO A 86 9.05 -11.69 29.40
CA PRO A 86 8.34 -10.51 29.88
C PRO A 86 7.10 -10.20 29.03
N GLN A 87 5.94 -10.06 29.67
CA GLN A 87 4.67 -9.81 28.97
C GLN A 87 4.71 -8.54 28.12
N SER A 88 5.44 -7.51 28.56
CA SER A 88 5.66 -6.27 27.80
C SER A 88 6.35 -6.52 26.46
N LEU A 89 7.32 -7.45 26.40
CA LEU A 89 8.01 -7.82 25.17
C LEU A 89 7.06 -8.54 24.21
N VAL A 90 6.32 -9.53 24.69
CA VAL A 90 5.33 -10.28 23.88
C VAL A 90 4.22 -9.36 23.37
N ALA A 91 3.66 -8.50 24.23
CA ALA A 91 2.67 -7.51 23.83
C ALA A 91 3.24 -6.50 22.81
N SER A 92 4.51 -6.10 22.96
CA SER A 92 5.16 -5.23 21.99
C SER A 92 5.39 -5.90 20.64
N LEU A 93 5.59 -7.23 20.60
CA LEU A 93 5.67 -8.00 19.35
C LEU A 93 4.30 -8.06 18.67
N GLY A 94 3.25 -8.40 19.43
CA GLY A 94 1.87 -8.40 18.93
C GLY A 94 1.48 -7.06 18.28
N ARG A 95 1.87 -5.93 18.88
CA ARG A 95 1.65 -4.59 18.31
C ARG A 95 2.42 -4.29 17.02
N GLU A 96 3.53 -4.97 16.71
CA GLU A 96 4.13 -4.82 15.36
C GLU A 96 3.43 -5.73 14.35
N VAL A 97 2.96 -6.91 14.76
CA VAL A 97 2.16 -7.79 13.88
C VAL A 97 0.83 -7.12 13.51
N GLU A 98 0.15 -6.50 14.47
CA GLU A 98 -1.09 -5.76 14.26
C GLU A 98 -0.90 -4.55 13.32
N LYS A 99 0.18 -3.79 13.46
CA LYS A 99 0.52 -2.70 12.51
C LYS A 99 0.84 -3.20 11.12
N TYR A 100 1.51 -4.36 11.01
CA TYR A 100 1.83 -4.96 9.71
C TYR A 100 0.55 -5.30 8.95
N ASP A 101 -0.45 -5.87 9.65
CA ASP A 101 -1.79 -6.17 9.12
C ASP A 101 -2.50 -4.89 8.63
N GLN A 102 -2.53 -3.84 9.47
CA GLN A 102 -3.11 -2.53 9.12
C GLN A 102 -2.44 -1.86 7.91
N LEU A 103 -1.13 -2.09 7.71
CA LEU A 103 -0.42 -1.59 6.52
C LEU A 103 -0.81 -2.37 5.25
N CYS A 104 -1.05 -3.68 5.35
CA CYS A 104 -1.59 -4.47 4.24
C CYS A 104 -2.98 -3.97 3.82
N ASP A 105 -3.89 -3.76 4.79
CA ASP A 105 -5.23 -3.21 4.53
C ASP A 105 -5.19 -1.83 3.86
N ALA A 106 -4.25 -0.97 4.28
CA ALA A 106 -4.05 0.36 3.70
C ALA A 106 -3.58 0.28 2.23
N ILE A 107 -2.57 -0.56 1.96
CA ILE A 107 -2.05 -0.82 0.61
C ILE A 107 -3.16 -1.37 -0.30
N GLU A 108 -3.94 -2.35 0.18
CA GLU A 108 -5.07 -2.91 -0.58
C GLU A 108 -6.11 -1.84 -0.91
N THR A 109 -6.54 -1.06 0.10
CA THR A 109 -7.51 0.03 -0.06
C THR A 109 -7.04 1.04 -1.11
N GLN A 110 -5.75 1.38 -1.10
CA GLN A 110 -5.15 2.35 -2.02
C GLN A 110 -5.02 1.80 -3.45
N LEU A 111 -4.65 0.52 -3.60
CA LEU A 111 -4.64 -0.18 -4.89
C LEU A 111 -6.04 -0.28 -5.50
N LEU A 112 -7.04 -0.69 -4.72
CA LEU A 112 -8.44 -0.76 -5.17
C LEU A 112 -8.97 0.63 -5.59
N ARG A 113 -8.63 1.68 -4.84
CA ARG A 113 -8.95 3.06 -5.22
C ARG A 113 -8.27 3.48 -6.52
N ALA A 114 -6.99 3.16 -6.71
CA ALA A 114 -6.26 3.47 -7.93
C ALA A 114 -6.87 2.74 -9.15
N ILE A 115 -7.20 1.45 -9.01
CA ILE A 115 -7.89 0.67 -10.04
C ILE A 115 -9.23 1.30 -10.40
N ALA A 116 -10.06 1.68 -9.41
CA ALA A 116 -11.37 2.29 -9.66
C ALA A 116 -11.27 3.66 -10.36
N VAL A 117 -10.24 4.45 -10.06
CA VAL A 117 -9.98 5.71 -10.78
C VAL A 117 -9.56 5.43 -12.23
N LEU A 118 -8.60 4.53 -12.45
CA LEU A 118 -8.14 4.17 -13.79
C LEU A 118 -9.26 3.57 -14.66
N GLN A 119 -10.11 2.70 -14.09
CA GLN A 119 -11.28 2.17 -14.79
C GLN A 119 -12.26 3.26 -15.20
N ARG A 120 -12.56 4.21 -14.29
CA ARG A 120 -13.45 5.34 -14.57
C ARG A 120 -12.89 6.26 -15.66
N ASP A 121 -11.60 6.52 -15.65
CA ASP A 121 -10.97 7.40 -16.63
C ASP A 121 -10.83 6.70 -17.99
N LEU A 122 -10.62 5.37 -18.01
CA LEU A 122 -10.69 4.54 -19.21
C LEU A 122 -12.10 4.60 -19.84
N THR A 123 -13.18 4.38 -19.08
CA THR A 123 -14.55 4.45 -19.66
C THR A 123 -14.91 5.85 -20.16
N ARG A 124 -14.45 6.91 -19.49
CA ARG A 124 -14.61 8.30 -19.96
C ARG A 124 -13.91 8.55 -21.29
N GLU A 125 -12.73 7.97 -21.48
CA GLU A 125 -11.96 8.07 -22.71
C GLU A 125 -12.59 7.27 -23.85
N GLU A 126 -13.08 6.05 -23.57
CA GLU A 126 -13.89 5.26 -24.52
C GLU A 126 -15.15 6.02 -24.94
N GLU A 127 -15.90 6.60 -23.98
CA GLU A 127 -17.07 7.44 -24.28
C GLU A 127 -16.72 8.70 -25.08
N ARG A 128 -15.52 9.28 -24.89
CA ARG A 128 -15.04 10.44 -25.64
C ARG A 128 -14.79 10.04 -27.09
N ILE A 129 -14.06 8.95 -27.31
CA ILE A 129 -13.77 8.40 -28.65
C ILE A 129 -15.05 7.96 -29.36
N ALA A 130 -15.98 7.31 -28.66
CA ALA A 130 -17.29 6.92 -29.20
C ALA A 130 -18.12 8.14 -29.64
N ARG A 131 -18.10 9.23 -28.87
CA ARG A 131 -18.77 10.48 -29.26
C ARG A 131 -18.09 11.18 -30.43
N GLU A 132 -16.76 11.23 -30.46
CA GLU A 132 -16.01 11.85 -31.55
C GLU A 132 -16.19 11.08 -32.87
N THR A 133 -16.13 9.75 -32.83
CA THR A 133 -16.38 8.89 -34.00
C THR A 133 -17.84 8.95 -34.47
N ALA A 134 -18.83 9.08 -33.57
CA ALA A 134 -20.23 9.27 -33.95
C ALA A 134 -20.53 10.70 -34.45
N ALA A 135 -19.78 11.71 -33.98
CA ALA A 135 -19.91 13.10 -34.40
C ALA A 135 -19.14 13.43 -35.69
N SER A 136 -18.27 12.54 -36.15
CA SER A 136 -17.69 12.57 -37.50
C SER A 136 -18.65 11.87 -38.47
N PRO A 137 -19.49 12.61 -39.23
CA PRO A 137 -20.36 11.97 -40.22
C PRO A 137 -19.47 11.29 -41.27
N ALA A 138 -19.77 10.03 -41.56
CA ALA A 138 -19.03 9.25 -42.54
C ALA A 138 -18.85 10.05 -43.84
N VAL A 139 -17.60 10.15 -44.31
CA VAL A 139 -17.32 10.47 -45.70
C VAL A 139 -18.09 9.46 -46.54
N SER A 140 -19.08 9.95 -47.27
CA SER A 140 -20.13 9.12 -47.86
C SER A 140 -19.56 8.05 -48.80
N PRO A 141 -19.98 6.78 -48.70
CA PRO A 141 -19.70 5.79 -49.73
C PRO A 141 -20.56 6.10 -50.97
N LEU A 142 -19.99 6.85 -51.92
CA LEU A 142 -20.55 7.06 -53.26
C LEU A 142 -19.86 6.14 -54.29
N PRO A 143 -20.47 5.86 -55.46
CA PRO A 143 -21.02 4.54 -55.69
C PRO A 143 -20.33 3.77 -56.83
N ALA A 144 -20.78 2.54 -57.03
CA ALA A 144 -20.21 1.59 -58.01
C ALA A 144 -20.09 2.16 -59.44
N ARG A 145 -18.99 1.82 -60.12
CA ARG A 145 -18.81 2.04 -61.56
C ARG A 145 -18.33 0.79 -62.31
N VAL A 146 -19.32 0.00 -62.75
CA VAL A 146 -19.40 -0.81 -63.99
C VAL A 146 -18.37 -1.97 -64.19
N PRO A 147 -18.83 -3.21 -64.51
CA PRO A 147 -17.98 -4.39 -64.74
C PRO A 147 -17.67 -4.67 -66.23
N LEU A 148 -16.62 -5.45 -66.52
CA LEU A 148 -16.32 -6.19 -67.77
C LEU A 148 -15.27 -7.32 -67.43
N PRO A 149 -15.05 -8.37 -68.26
CA PRO A 149 -15.27 -9.73 -67.75
C PRO A 149 -14.08 -10.71 -67.73
N ALA A 150 -14.33 -11.80 -67.02
CA ALA A 150 -13.54 -13.01 -66.75
C ALA A 150 -12.56 -13.56 -67.81
N ARG A 151 -11.47 -14.15 -67.31
CA ARG A 151 -11.00 -15.49 -67.73
C ARG A 151 -10.46 -16.29 -66.53
N SER A 152 -10.49 -17.63 -66.66
CA SER A 152 -10.63 -18.61 -65.58
C SER A 152 -9.33 -19.31 -65.09
N PRO A 153 -9.35 -20.00 -63.92
CA PRO A 153 -8.20 -20.68 -63.26
C PRO A 153 -8.04 -22.14 -63.76
N PRO A 154 -7.24 -23.07 -63.14
CA PRO A 154 -6.39 -23.02 -61.93
C PRO A 154 -4.90 -23.39 -62.24
N THR A 155 -3.97 -23.79 -61.34
CA THR A 155 -3.92 -24.22 -59.90
C THR A 155 -2.59 -23.68 -59.26
N ASP A 156 -2.07 -23.98 -58.06
CA ASP A 156 -2.34 -25.01 -57.04
C ASP A 156 -1.92 -24.64 -55.58
N THR A 157 -2.45 -25.42 -54.63
CA THR A 157 -2.01 -25.81 -53.25
C THR A 157 -0.77 -25.20 -52.57
N SER A 158 -0.99 -24.49 -51.44
CA SER A 158 -0.36 -24.71 -50.11
C SER A 158 -1.03 -23.80 -49.06
N ALA A 159 -2.04 -24.24 -48.31
CA ALA A 159 -1.95 -25.02 -47.06
C ALA A 159 -1.47 -24.24 -45.82
N LEU A 160 -2.40 -23.59 -45.12
CA LEU A 160 -2.30 -23.22 -43.69
C LEU A 160 -3.62 -23.60 -42.99
N PRO A 161 -3.59 -24.23 -41.80
CA PRO A 161 -4.77 -24.86 -41.21
C PRO A 161 -5.72 -23.88 -40.52
N ASN A 162 -7.00 -24.12 -40.76
CA ASN A 162 -8.16 -23.50 -40.13
C ASN A 162 -8.42 -24.11 -38.74
N LEU A 163 -8.94 -23.34 -37.77
CA LEU A 163 -9.64 -23.79 -36.55
C LEU A 163 -10.32 -22.57 -35.87
N THR A 164 -11.45 -22.10 -36.38
CA THR A 164 -12.81 -22.44 -35.90
C THR A 164 -13.08 -22.14 -34.42
N THR A 165 -13.87 -21.09 -34.17
CA THR A 165 -14.77 -21.02 -33.03
C THR A 165 -15.85 -22.11 -33.13
N PRO A 166 -16.31 -22.65 -32.00
CA PRO A 166 -17.74 -22.90 -31.86
C PRO A 166 -18.32 -22.34 -30.56
N THR A 167 -19.50 -21.74 -30.72
CA THR A 167 -20.45 -21.39 -29.67
C THR A 167 -20.75 -22.57 -28.73
N ALA A 168 -20.60 -22.36 -27.42
CA ALA A 168 -21.23 -23.20 -26.39
C ALA A 168 -21.52 -22.39 -25.12
N SER A 169 -22.79 -22.06 -24.88
CA SER A 169 -23.23 -21.41 -23.65
C SER A 169 -23.40 -22.42 -22.52
N PRO A 170 -22.87 -22.18 -21.30
CA PRO A 170 -23.33 -22.88 -20.11
C PRO A 170 -24.56 -22.15 -19.52
N VAL A 171 -25.71 -22.80 -19.55
CA VAL A 171 -26.87 -22.40 -18.74
C VAL A 171 -26.54 -22.68 -17.28
N VAL A 172 -26.36 -21.64 -16.47
CA VAL A 172 -26.19 -21.76 -15.01
C VAL A 172 -27.56 -21.65 -14.35
N ALA A 173 -28.02 -22.73 -13.73
CA ALA A 173 -29.23 -22.75 -12.94
C ALA A 173 -29.06 -21.94 -11.62
N PRO A 174 -30.10 -21.24 -11.15
CA PRO A 174 -30.00 -20.42 -9.94
C PRO A 174 -30.06 -21.28 -8.67
N LEU A 175 -29.01 -21.22 -7.85
CA LEU A 175 -29.03 -21.73 -6.47
C LEU A 175 -29.39 -20.60 -5.48
N PRO A 176 -30.07 -20.93 -4.36
CA PRO A 176 -30.87 -19.94 -3.63
C PRO A 176 -30.06 -18.98 -2.76
N LEU A 177 -30.43 -17.69 -2.84
CA LEU A 177 -29.93 -16.62 -1.99
C LEU A 177 -30.26 -16.88 -0.50
N LYS A 178 -29.26 -17.34 0.25
CA LYS A 178 -29.39 -17.62 1.68
C LYS A 178 -29.32 -16.33 2.51
N GLY A 179 -30.49 -15.78 2.85
CA GLY A 179 -30.70 -15.03 4.09
C GLY A 179 -30.09 -13.64 4.22
N ARG A 180 -30.54 -12.68 3.40
CA ARG A 180 -30.34 -11.25 3.69
C ARG A 180 -31.34 -10.81 4.78
N ARG A 181 -30.90 -10.71 6.03
CA ARG A 181 -31.73 -10.18 7.14
C ARG A 181 -32.07 -8.71 6.88
N GLY A 182 -33.35 -8.39 6.73
CA GLY A 182 -33.85 -7.02 6.79
C GLY A 182 -33.99 -6.58 8.24
N SER A 183 -33.26 -5.54 8.65
CA SER A 183 -33.44 -4.91 9.95
C SER A 183 -34.59 -3.90 9.89
N THR A 184 -35.78 -4.29 10.33
CA THR A 184 -36.89 -3.34 10.53
C THR A 184 -36.54 -2.42 11.69
N ILE A 185 -36.46 -1.11 11.43
CA ILE A 185 -36.40 -0.09 12.48
C ILE A 185 -37.83 0.47 12.63
N SER A 186 -38.52 0.09 13.70
CA SER A 186 -39.80 0.72 14.06
C SER A 186 -39.54 1.90 14.97
N ILE A 187 -40.00 3.08 14.55
CA ILE A 187 -40.09 4.31 15.35
C ILE A 187 -41.55 4.75 15.37
N SER A 188 -42.26 4.38 16.44
CA SER A 188 -43.57 4.89 16.89
C SER A 188 -43.80 4.42 18.32
#